data_AF-A0A1Q4XA53-F1
#
_entry.id   AF-A0A1Q4XA53-F1
#
_cell.length_a   1.000
_cell.length_b   1.000
_cell.length_c   1.000
_cell.angle_alpha   90.00
_cell.angle_beta   90.00
_cell.angle_gamma   90.00
#
_symmetry.space_group_name_H-M   'P 1'
#
loop_
_entity.id
_entity.type
_entity.pdbx_description
1 polymer ?
#
loop_
_entity_poly.entity_id
_entity_poly.type
_entity_poly.pdbx_seq_one_letter_code
_entity_poly.pdbx_strand_id
1 'polypeptide(L)'
;MMRKPLPYGRDDDTAAETYVREALRRSQRGNWPALLADDRAVQTHRVLRRIESGAIQTRVHHREAIKQAEADRDAGLISAAQYAEKYQEYAQWRERSVVFDAVLRQYLNMAVDQVRAIRSDAVAESLRQVLLTLAVAVEEHRDAHSGEESLADTALWARLRLLPWPTATGAERRVLADAVATERARRGPARRASEDPIQFEGLPVFGETVDVVDLLLDVTDHTRSACDRTELAELWKQRTPDLLDSAAAQVTAARQKGSYPSHRLRRALLFLEGLDLISRVSDEGGAEVVVTDRARLVELRRRWDEQQFGLDDLAP
;
A
#
# COMPACT_ATOMS: atom_id res chain seq x y z
N MET A 1 -16.94 18.92 -7.93
CA MET A 1 -17.88 19.43 -6.91
C MET A 1 -17.07 19.81 -5.67
N MET A 2 -17.16 21.06 -5.20
CA MET A 2 -16.46 21.47 -3.97
C MET A 2 -17.01 20.69 -2.77
N ARG A 3 -16.14 19.95 -2.07
CA ARG A 3 -16.48 19.24 -0.82
C ARG A 3 -16.83 20.27 0.24
N LYS A 4 -18.02 20.18 0.83
CA LYS A 4 -18.42 21.04 1.95
C LYS A 4 -17.54 20.69 3.17
N PRO A 5 -16.77 21.63 3.72
CA PRO A 5 -15.93 21.34 4.88
C PRO A 5 -16.80 21.08 6.11
N LEU A 6 -16.45 20.04 6.86
CA LEU A 6 -17.07 19.71 8.15
C LEU A 6 -16.44 20.56 9.26
N PRO A 7 -17.19 20.97 10.29
CA PRO A 7 -16.70 21.87 11.33
C PRO A 7 -15.80 21.19 12.39
N TYR A 8 -15.22 20.03 12.09
CA TYR A 8 -14.41 19.24 13.03
C TYR A 8 -13.28 18.45 12.35
N GLY A 9 -12.25 18.15 13.13
CA GLY A 9 -11.05 17.42 12.69
C GLY A 9 -11.30 15.95 12.34
N ARG A 10 -10.36 15.30 11.65
CA ARG A 10 -10.47 13.87 11.26
C ARG A 10 -10.40 12.89 12.42
N ASP A 11 -9.82 13.31 13.54
CA ASP A 11 -9.67 12.49 14.75
C ASP A 11 -10.53 12.95 15.93
N ASP A 12 -11.29 14.05 15.76
CA ASP A 12 -12.17 14.58 16.79
C ASP A 12 -13.53 13.86 16.78
N ASP A 13 -13.56 12.68 17.39
CA ASP A 13 -14.77 11.87 17.50
C ASP A 13 -15.89 12.54 18.33
N THR A 14 -15.54 13.39 19.28
CA THR A 14 -16.50 14.03 20.19
C THR A 14 -17.29 15.11 19.45
N ALA A 15 -16.59 15.96 18.70
CA ALA A 15 -17.24 16.93 17.83
C ALA A 15 -17.99 16.25 16.68
N ALA A 16 -17.43 15.16 16.12
CA ALA A 16 -18.10 14.36 15.11
C ALA A 16 -19.40 13.75 15.64
N GLU A 17 -19.43 13.22 16.86
CA GLU A 17 -20.64 12.68 17.48
C GLU A 17 -21.73 13.74 17.64
N THR A 18 -21.35 14.92 18.13
CA THR A 18 -22.29 16.04 18.29
C THR A 18 -22.90 16.42 16.93
N TYR A 19 -22.05 16.57 15.92
CA TYR A 19 -22.49 16.93 14.57
C TYR A 19 -23.34 15.85 13.90
N VAL A 20 -22.98 14.57 14.02
CA VAL A 20 -23.75 13.46 13.46
C VAL A 20 -25.12 13.34 14.14
N ARG A 21 -25.22 13.55 15.45
CA ARG A 21 -26.51 13.61 16.16
C ARG A 21 -27.40 14.73 15.64
N GLU A 22 -26.83 15.89 15.30
CA GLU A 22 -27.57 16.97 14.64
C GLU A 22 -27.94 16.62 13.21
N ALA A 23 -27.05 15.99 12.45
CA ALA A 23 -27.28 15.54 11.07
C ALA A 23 -28.38 14.49 10.94
N LEU A 24 -28.57 13.66 11.98
CA LEU A 24 -29.67 12.70 12.09
C LEU A 24 -31.04 13.40 12.28
N ARG A 25 -31.07 14.67 12.69
CA ARG A 25 -32.29 15.47 12.71
C ARG A 25 -32.62 15.91 11.28
N ARG A 26 -33.92 15.96 10.94
CA ARG A 26 -34.42 16.24 9.57
C ARG A 26 -33.87 17.53 8.95
N SER A 27 -33.35 18.47 9.74
CA SER A 27 -32.84 19.78 9.31
C SER A 27 -31.49 19.76 8.56
N GLN A 28 -30.75 18.64 8.56
CA GLN A 28 -29.36 18.63 8.05
C GLN A 28 -29.05 17.52 7.04
N ARG A 29 -30.06 17.01 6.31
CA ARG A 29 -29.89 15.92 5.33
C ARG A 29 -28.85 16.22 4.23
N GLY A 30 -28.62 17.48 3.88
CA GLY A 30 -27.63 17.88 2.87
C GLY A 30 -26.16 17.67 3.28
N ASN A 31 -25.88 17.31 4.54
CA ASN A 31 -24.51 17.13 5.03
C ASN A 31 -24.01 15.68 4.92
N TRP A 32 -24.90 14.71 4.68
CA TRP A 32 -24.54 13.29 4.58
C TRP A 32 -23.54 12.94 3.46
N PRO A 33 -23.58 13.56 2.27
CA PRO A 33 -22.53 13.34 1.27
C PRO A 33 -21.12 13.71 1.76
N ALA A 34 -21.00 14.74 2.61
CA ALA A 34 -19.71 15.10 3.21
C ALA A 34 -19.29 14.17 4.34
N LEU A 35 -20.26 13.69 5.14
CA LEU A 35 -20.04 12.70 6.21
C LEU A 35 -19.65 11.32 5.67
N LEU A 36 -20.12 10.97 4.48
CA LEU A 36 -19.87 9.69 3.80
C LEU A 36 -18.76 9.77 2.75
N ALA A 37 -18.01 10.88 2.67
CA ALA A 37 -16.84 10.96 1.79
C ALA A 37 -15.74 9.98 2.26
N ASP A 38 -14.88 9.53 1.35
CA ASP A 38 -13.88 8.47 1.62
C ASP A 38 -12.99 8.74 2.83
N ASP A 39 -12.56 10.00 2.99
CA ASP A 39 -11.70 10.44 4.10
C ASP A 39 -12.43 10.61 5.44
N ARG A 40 -13.76 10.41 5.46
CA ARG A 40 -14.64 10.64 6.62
C ARG A 40 -15.54 9.44 6.96
N ALA A 41 -15.79 8.55 6.01
CA ALA A 41 -16.73 7.45 6.13
C ALA A 41 -16.41 6.51 7.31
N VAL A 42 -15.13 6.25 7.58
CA VAL A 42 -14.67 5.42 8.70
C VAL A 42 -14.99 6.06 10.05
N GLN A 43 -14.70 7.37 10.20
CA GLN A 43 -15.00 8.14 11.42
C GLN A 43 -16.52 8.20 11.66
N THR A 44 -17.28 8.53 10.61
CA THR A 44 -18.75 8.59 10.64
C THR A 44 -19.37 7.25 11.02
N HIS A 45 -18.89 6.13 10.45
CA HIS A 45 -19.35 4.79 10.81
C HIS A 45 -19.10 4.48 12.30
N ARG A 46 -17.91 4.78 12.81
CA ARG A 46 -17.56 4.59 14.24
C ARG A 46 -18.50 5.38 15.15
N VAL A 47 -18.75 6.64 14.82
CA VAL A 47 -19.65 7.52 15.57
C VAL A 47 -21.09 7.02 15.54
N LEU A 48 -21.60 6.60 14.38
CA LEU A 48 -22.95 6.03 14.26
C LEU A 48 -23.13 4.78 15.12
N ARG A 49 -22.11 3.93 15.23
CA ARG A 49 -22.12 2.73 16.10
C ARG A 49 -22.12 3.09 17.59
N ARG A 50 -21.45 4.18 17.99
CA ARG A 50 -21.54 4.70 19.38
C ARG A 50 -22.95 5.21 19.68
N ILE A 51 -23.53 5.98 18.76
CA ILE A 51 -24.91 6.49 18.89
C ILE A 51 -25.91 5.32 18.97
N GLU A 52 -25.76 4.30 18.13
CA GLU A 52 -26.58 3.07 18.17
C GLU A 52 -26.48 2.37 19.53
N SER A 53 -25.26 2.18 20.04
CA SER A 53 -25.02 1.58 21.35
C SER A 53 -25.69 2.38 22.47
N GLY A 54 -25.57 3.71 22.45
CA GLY A 54 -26.25 4.60 23.39
C GLY A 54 -27.78 4.47 23.32
N ALA A 55 -28.35 4.42 22.11
CA ALA A 55 -29.79 4.24 21.92
C ALA A 55 -30.29 2.87 22.40
N ILE A 56 -29.47 1.82 22.29
CA ILE A 56 -29.77 0.50 22.89
C ILE A 56 -29.82 0.62 24.42
N GLN A 57 -28.83 1.26 25.05
CA GLN A 57 -28.79 1.44 26.50
C GLN A 57 -30.00 2.25 27.01
N THR A 58 -30.34 3.35 26.35
CA THR A 58 -31.53 4.16 26.68
C THR A 58 -32.83 3.35 26.57
N ARG A 59 -32.95 2.45 25.57
CA ARG A 59 -34.09 1.52 25.45
C ARG A 59 -34.20 0.57 26.62
N VAL A 60 -33.09 -0.01 27.05
CA VAL A 60 -33.05 -0.91 28.21
C VAL A 60 -33.52 -0.16 29.45
N HIS A 61 -32.97 1.03 29.69
CA HIS A 61 -33.31 1.86 30.85
C HIS A 61 -34.80 2.25 30.89
N HIS A 62 -35.38 2.72 29.77
CA HIS A 62 -36.81 3.04 29.73
C HIS A 62 -37.71 1.81 29.91
N ARG A 63 -37.29 0.65 29.39
CA ARG A 63 -38.03 -0.60 29.58
C ARG A 63 -38.00 -1.06 31.03
N GLU A 64 -36.86 -0.94 31.69
CA GLU A 64 -36.71 -1.23 33.12
C GLU A 64 -37.53 -0.27 33.98
N ALA A 65 -37.52 1.03 33.67
CA ALA A 65 -38.32 2.04 34.37
C ALA A 65 -39.82 1.74 34.33
N ILE A 66 -40.35 1.30 33.17
CA ILE A 66 -41.77 0.91 33.06
C ILE A 66 -42.08 -0.40 33.78
N LYS A 67 -41.17 -1.39 33.73
CA LYS A 67 -41.33 -2.62 34.53
C LYS A 67 -41.35 -2.32 36.03
N GLN A 68 -40.50 -1.41 36.49
CA GLN A 68 -40.49 -0.99 37.89
C GLN A 68 -41.79 -0.25 38.24
N ALA A 69 -42.24 0.68 37.38
CA ALA A 69 -43.52 1.37 37.62
C ALA A 69 -44.71 0.40 37.63
N GLU A 70 -44.69 -0.67 36.85
CA GLU A 70 -45.70 -1.74 36.90
C GLU A 70 -45.66 -2.49 38.23
N ALA A 71 -44.48 -2.88 38.71
CA ALA A 71 -44.32 -3.51 40.01
C ALA A 71 -44.74 -2.59 41.17
N ASP A 72 -44.41 -1.30 41.11
CA ASP A 72 -44.80 -0.30 42.10
C ASP A 72 -46.33 -0.11 42.14
N ARG A 73 -47.00 -0.18 40.98
CA ARG A 73 -48.46 -0.13 40.90
C ARG A 73 -49.08 -1.37 41.56
N ASP A 74 -48.55 -2.54 41.26
CA ASP A 74 -49.06 -3.81 41.78
C ASP A 74 -48.82 -3.94 43.30
N ALA A 75 -47.75 -3.33 43.81
CA ALA A 75 -47.48 -3.19 45.24
C ALA A 75 -48.26 -2.05 45.93
N GLY A 76 -49.06 -1.28 45.19
CA GLY A 76 -49.83 -0.15 45.72
C GLY A 76 -49.01 1.08 46.10
N LEU A 77 -47.74 1.15 45.68
CA LEU A 77 -46.83 2.27 45.94
C LEU A 77 -47.11 3.49 45.04
N ILE A 78 -47.71 3.27 43.87
CA ILE A 78 -48.21 4.33 42.98
C ILE A 78 -49.66 4.07 42.58
N SER A 79 -50.41 5.14 42.30
CA SER A 79 -51.78 5.04 41.82
C SER A 79 -51.85 4.63 40.34
N ALA A 80 -53.01 4.09 39.92
CA ALA A 80 -53.26 3.76 38.52
C ALA A 80 -53.13 4.98 37.58
N ALA A 81 -53.48 6.18 38.06
CA ALA A 81 -53.34 7.42 37.31
C ALA A 81 -51.86 7.80 37.09
N GLN A 82 -51.02 7.65 38.13
CA GLN A 82 -49.57 7.89 38.04
C GLN A 82 -48.87 6.88 37.11
N TYR A 83 -49.31 5.62 37.11
CA TYR A 83 -48.83 4.63 36.15
C TYR A 83 -49.21 4.99 34.71
N ALA A 84 -50.46 5.42 34.48
CA ALA A 84 -50.94 5.80 33.16
C ALA A 84 -50.16 6.98 32.55
N GLU A 85 -49.81 7.99 33.37
CA GLU A 85 -48.96 9.11 32.96
C GLU A 85 -47.56 8.64 32.55
N LYS A 86 -46.88 7.86 33.41
CA LYS A 86 -45.57 7.27 33.10
C LYS A 86 -45.59 6.42 31.82
N TYR A 87 -46.65 5.63 31.63
CA TYR A 87 -46.82 4.80 30.44
C TYR A 87 -47.04 5.64 29.18
N GLN A 88 -47.79 6.74 29.28
CA GLN A 88 -48.01 7.67 28.16
C GLN A 88 -46.70 8.35 27.73
N GLU A 89 -45.88 8.81 28.68
CA GLU A 89 -44.55 9.35 28.39
C GLU A 89 -43.65 8.33 27.68
N TYR A 90 -43.65 7.08 28.15
CA TYR A 90 -42.93 5.99 27.51
C TYR A 90 -43.45 5.70 26.09
N ALA A 91 -44.77 5.69 25.89
CA ALA A 91 -45.36 5.46 24.57
C ALA A 91 -44.95 6.56 23.56
N GLN A 92 -45.00 7.83 23.96
CA GLN A 92 -44.56 8.96 23.14
C GLN A 92 -43.05 8.91 22.85
N TRP A 93 -42.25 8.50 23.84
CA TRP A 93 -40.82 8.29 23.63
C TRP A 93 -40.55 7.14 22.64
N ARG A 94 -41.26 6.02 22.78
CA ARG A 94 -41.14 4.84 21.91
C ARG A 94 -41.49 5.16 20.46
N GLU A 95 -42.53 5.96 20.24
CA GLU A 95 -42.90 6.40 18.88
C GLU A 95 -41.77 7.23 18.25
N ARG A 96 -41.22 8.20 18.98
CA ARG A 96 -40.08 9.01 18.53
C ARG A 96 -38.83 8.15 18.27
N SER A 97 -38.57 7.16 19.12
CA SER A 97 -37.40 6.29 18.98
C SER A 97 -37.47 5.43 17.72
N VAL A 98 -38.66 4.95 17.32
CA VAL A 98 -38.83 4.17 16.08
C VAL A 98 -38.43 4.99 14.85
N VAL A 99 -38.84 6.26 14.78
CA VAL A 99 -38.48 7.15 13.66
C VAL A 99 -36.98 7.42 13.66
N PHE A 100 -36.39 7.65 14.83
CA PHE A 100 -34.94 7.83 14.97
C PHE A 100 -34.17 6.58 14.54
N ASP A 101 -34.57 5.39 15.00
CA ASP A 101 -33.93 4.11 14.68
C ASP A 101 -33.95 3.83 13.17
N ALA A 102 -35.06 4.14 12.50
CA ALA A 102 -35.17 3.98 11.05
C ALA A 102 -34.15 4.84 10.30
N VAL A 103 -34.04 6.12 10.68
CA VAL A 103 -33.07 7.06 10.08
C VAL A 103 -31.63 6.66 10.41
N LEU A 104 -31.36 6.28 11.66
CA LEU A 104 -30.05 5.83 12.10
C LEU A 104 -29.60 4.60 11.31
N ARG A 105 -30.46 3.57 11.19
CA ARG A 105 -30.16 2.35 10.43
C ARG A 105 -29.89 2.62 8.95
N GLN A 106 -30.66 3.52 8.34
CA GLN A 106 -30.43 3.91 6.95
C GLN A 106 -29.00 4.42 6.74
N TYR A 107 -28.58 5.40 7.53
CA TYR A 107 -27.24 5.98 7.38
C TYR A 107 -26.12 5.06 7.86
N LEU A 108 -26.40 4.19 8.83
CA LEU A 108 -25.47 3.15 9.25
C LEU A 108 -25.21 2.15 8.12
N ASN A 109 -26.25 1.72 7.39
CA ASN A 109 -26.08 0.86 6.21
C ASN A 109 -25.27 1.56 5.11
N MET A 110 -25.59 2.82 4.80
CA MET A 110 -24.83 3.60 3.80
C MET A 110 -23.36 3.77 4.20
N ALA A 111 -23.08 4.02 5.49
CA ALA A 111 -21.71 4.12 5.99
C ALA A 111 -20.99 2.77 5.97
N VAL A 112 -21.69 1.66 6.28
CA VAL A 112 -21.14 0.29 6.16
C VAL A 112 -20.77 -0.02 4.72
N ASP A 113 -21.62 0.30 3.76
CA ASP A 113 -21.35 0.05 2.34
C ASP A 113 -20.16 0.87 1.84
N GLN A 114 -20.06 2.15 2.24
CA GLN A 114 -18.89 2.97 1.90
C GLN A 114 -17.61 2.47 2.55
N VAL A 115 -17.64 2.10 3.83
CA VAL A 115 -16.48 1.52 4.52
C VAL A 115 -16.07 0.20 3.90
N ARG A 116 -17.03 -0.63 3.43
CA ARG A 116 -16.75 -1.86 2.69
C ARG A 116 -16.11 -1.57 1.34
N ALA A 117 -16.57 -0.57 0.60
CA ALA A 117 -15.95 -0.16 -0.66
C ALA A 117 -14.49 0.27 -0.44
N ILE A 118 -14.24 1.18 0.51
CA ILE A 118 -12.89 1.65 0.87
C ILE A 118 -11.99 0.48 1.28
N ARG A 119 -12.50 -0.43 2.12
CA ARG A 119 -11.73 -1.59 2.58
C ARG A 119 -11.56 -2.65 1.50
N SER A 120 -12.53 -2.83 0.61
CA SER A 120 -12.42 -3.77 -0.51
C SER A 120 -11.37 -3.29 -1.50
N ASP A 121 -11.31 -1.99 -1.77
CA ASP A 121 -10.27 -1.40 -2.62
C ASP A 121 -8.90 -1.50 -1.92
N ALA A 122 -8.82 -1.22 -0.62
CA ALA A 122 -7.58 -1.37 0.13
C ALA A 122 -7.10 -2.82 0.27
N VAL A 123 -8.02 -3.79 0.44
CA VAL A 123 -7.70 -5.22 0.51
C VAL A 123 -7.37 -5.76 -0.87
N ALA A 124 -8.09 -5.36 -1.92
CA ALA A 124 -7.77 -5.74 -3.29
C ALA A 124 -6.42 -5.17 -3.73
N GLU A 125 -6.12 -3.92 -3.35
CA GLU A 125 -4.83 -3.29 -3.63
C GLU A 125 -3.70 -3.90 -2.79
N SER A 126 -3.94 -4.16 -1.50
CA SER A 126 -2.97 -4.87 -0.65
C SER A 126 -2.73 -6.30 -1.14
N LEU A 127 -3.77 -7.02 -1.57
CA LEU A 127 -3.66 -8.37 -2.11
C LEU A 127 -3.00 -8.35 -3.48
N ARG A 128 -3.29 -7.36 -4.33
CA ARG A 128 -2.59 -7.11 -5.60
C ARG A 128 -1.12 -6.82 -5.36
N GLN A 129 -0.78 -6.00 -4.37
CA GLN A 129 0.59 -5.67 -4.02
C GLN A 129 1.33 -6.87 -3.42
N VAL A 130 0.70 -7.65 -2.54
CA VAL A 130 1.26 -8.89 -2.00
C VAL A 130 1.43 -9.95 -3.09
N LEU A 131 0.48 -10.08 -4.02
CA LEU A 131 0.59 -10.98 -5.16
C LEU A 131 1.65 -10.50 -6.15
N LEU A 132 1.82 -9.19 -6.33
CA LEU A 132 2.88 -8.60 -7.13
C LEU A 132 4.24 -8.88 -6.49
N THR A 133 4.41 -8.59 -5.20
CA THR A 133 5.63 -8.88 -4.44
C THR A 133 5.94 -10.37 -4.44
N LEU A 134 4.92 -11.22 -4.29
CA LEU A 134 5.07 -12.67 -4.38
C LEU A 134 5.46 -13.10 -5.80
N ALA A 135 4.85 -12.53 -6.85
CA ALA A 135 5.18 -12.83 -8.24
C ALA A 135 6.62 -12.40 -8.58
N VAL A 136 7.05 -11.24 -8.09
CA VAL A 136 8.43 -10.76 -8.23
C VAL A 136 9.40 -11.68 -7.49
N ALA A 137 9.13 -12.00 -6.22
CA ALA A 137 9.97 -12.91 -5.45
C ALA A 137 10.01 -14.33 -6.07
N VAL A 138 8.91 -14.76 -6.67
CA VAL A 138 8.80 -16.02 -7.42
C VAL A 138 9.62 -16.00 -8.70
N GLU A 139 9.55 -14.92 -9.48
CA GLU A 139 10.34 -14.74 -10.69
C GLU A 139 11.83 -14.66 -10.35
N GLU A 140 12.19 -13.89 -9.32
CA GLU A 140 13.54 -13.80 -8.77
C GLU A 140 14.06 -15.16 -8.26
N HIS A 141 13.23 -15.93 -7.55
CA HIS A 141 13.59 -17.26 -7.08
C HIS A 141 13.75 -18.25 -8.23
N ARG A 142 12.89 -18.19 -9.24
CA ARG A 142 12.95 -19.03 -10.45
C ARG A 142 14.20 -18.71 -11.27
N ASP A 143 14.52 -17.44 -11.42
CA ASP A 143 15.77 -16.98 -12.04
C ASP A 143 17.01 -17.43 -11.24
N ALA A 144 16.88 -17.54 -9.92
CA ALA A 144 17.97 -18.01 -9.05
C ALA A 144 18.14 -19.55 -9.02
N HIS A 145 17.10 -20.34 -9.33
CA HIS A 145 17.08 -21.81 -9.16
C HIS A 145 16.83 -22.61 -10.44
N SER A 146 16.95 -22.03 -11.63
CA SER A 146 16.84 -22.79 -12.88
C SER A 146 18.01 -23.78 -13.03
N GLY A 147 17.85 -25.00 -12.50
CA GLY A 147 18.84 -26.09 -12.57
C GLY A 147 18.60 -27.25 -11.58
N GLU A 148 18.04 -26.98 -10.39
CA GLU A 148 17.71 -27.99 -9.37
C GLU A 148 16.34 -27.68 -8.75
N GLU A 149 15.25 -27.91 -9.50
CA GLU A 149 13.91 -27.80 -8.91
C GLU A 149 13.68 -28.95 -7.92
N SER A 150 13.55 -28.64 -6.63
CA SER A 150 13.14 -29.63 -5.64
C SER A 150 11.65 -29.98 -5.80
N LEU A 151 11.22 -31.14 -5.32
CA LEU A 151 9.79 -31.53 -5.30
C LEU A 151 8.89 -30.51 -4.57
N ALA A 152 9.45 -29.80 -3.58
CA ALA A 152 8.74 -28.74 -2.87
C ALA A 152 8.51 -27.52 -3.77
N ASP A 153 9.49 -27.17 -4.60
CA ASP A 153 9.38 -26.09 -5.59
C ASP A 153 8.36 -26.46 -6.66
N THR A 154 8.40 -27.67 -7.21
CA THR A 154 7.41 -28.13 -8.19
C THR A 154 5.98 -28.12 -7.62
N ALA A 155 5.80 -28.50 -6.35
CA ALA A 155 4.50 -28.48 -5.68
C ALA A 155 4.01 -27.05 -5.38
N LEU A 156 4.91 -26.14 -5.02
CA LEU A 156 4.63 -24.71 -4.89
C LEU A 156 4.21 -24.12 -6.23
N TRP A 157 4.92 -24.44 -7.31
CA TRP A 157 4.62 -24.02 -8.68
C TRP A 157 3.27 -24.54 -9.19
N ALA A 158 2.92 -25.78 -8.88
CA ALA A 158 1.62 -26.34 -9.19
C ALA A 158 0.49 -25.62 -8.43
N ARG A 159 0.71 -25.23 -7.17
CA ARG A 159 -0.27 -24.48 -6.36
C ARG A 159 -0.43 -23.03 -6.82
N LEU A 160 0.67 -22.35 -7.17
CA LEU A 160 0.62 -20.98 -7.69
C LEU A 160 -0.08 -20.90 -9.06
N ARG A 161 0.03 -21.94 -9.90
CA ARG A 161 -0.73 -22.07 -11.16
C ARG A 161 -2.24 -22.24 -10.97
N LEU A 162 -2.69 -22.69 -9.80
CA LEU A 162 -4.10 -22.90 -9.48
C LEU A 162 -4.76 -21.65 -8.86
N LEU A 163 -3.97 -20.67 -8.43
CA LEU A 163 -4.50 -19.36 -8.08
C LEU A 163 -5.07 -18.71 -9.35
N PRO A 164 -6.19 -17.98 -9.26
CA PRO A 164 -6.77 -17.26 -10.40
C PRO A 164 -5.84 -16.11 -10.80
N TRP A 165 -4.79 -16.45 -11.54
CA TRP A 165 -3.89 -15.52 -12.19
C TRP A 165 -4.65 -14.85 -13.34
N PRO A 166 -4.48 -13.53 -13.54
CA PRO A 166 -4.86 -12.88 -14.79
C PRO A 166 -4.26 -13.69 -15.95
N THR A 167 -5.12 -14.28 -16.79
CA THR A 167 -4.67 -15.18 -17.86
C THR A 167 -3.82 -14.42 -18.88
N ALA A 168 -2.82 -15.13 -19.44
CA ALA A 168 -1.64 -14.59 -20.14
C ALA A 168 -1.87 -13.71 -21.39
N THR A 169 -3.12 -13.45 -21.77
CA THR A 169 -3.50 -12.77 -23.02
C THR A 169 -4.27 -11.45 -22.82
N GLY A 170 -4.52 -11.02 -21.58
CA GLY A 170 -5.34 -9.85 -21.28
C GLY A 170 -4.59 -8.52 -21.14
N ALA A 171 -5.33 -7.42 -21.28
CA ALA A 171 -4.88 -6.04 -21.01
C ALA A 171 -4.32 -5.85 -19.58
N GLU A 172 -4.76 -6.69 -18.64
CA GLU A 172 -4.33 -6.69 -17.24
C GLU A 172 -2.85 -7.05 -17.07
N ARG A 173 -2.28 -7.91 -17.93
CA ARG A 173 -0.82 -8.19 -17.94
C ARG A 173 -0.01 -6.97 -18.39
N ARG A 174 -0.53 -6.19 -19.35
CA ARG A 174 0.12 -4.95 -19.78
C ARG A 174 0.09 -3.93 -18.66
N VAL A 175 -1.06 -3.78 -17.99
CA VAL A 175 -1.18 -2.90 -16.81
C VAL A 175 -0.24 -3.32 -15.67
N LEU A 176 0.01 -4.62 -15.47
CA LEU A 176 0.95 -5.11 -14.47
C LEU A 176 2.41 -4.88 -14.88
N ALA A 177 2.77 -5.20 -16.12
CA ALA A 177 4.11 -4.96 -16.66
C ALA A 177 4.44 -3.45 -16.69
N ASP A 178 3.48 -2.62 -17.06
CA ASP A 178 3.57 -1.16 -17.05
C ASP A 178 3.69 -0.63 -15.63
N ALA A 179 2.98 -1.20 -14.64
CA ALA A 179 3.11 -0.83 -13.23
C ALA A 179 4.47 -1.22 -12.66
N VAL A 180 4.99 -2.42 -12.96
CA VAL A 180 6.35 -2.85 -12.57
C VAL A 180 7.39 -1.96 -13.22
N ALA A 181 7.25 -1.65 -14.52
CA ALA A 181 8.14 -0.73 -15.22
C ALA A 181 8.08 0.68 -14.64
N THR A 182 6.89 1.17 -14.28
CA THR A 182 6.69 2.49 -13.65
C THR A 182 7.34 2.56 -12.27
N GLU A 183 7.18 1.54 -11.43
CA GLU A 183 7.83 1.51 -10.12
C GLU A 183 9.34 1.33 -10.22
N ARG A 184 9.84 0.51 -11.15
CA ARG A 184 11.28 0.43 -11.44
C ARG A 184 11.83 1.77 -11.93
N ALA A 185 11.08 2.48 -12.78
CA ALA A 185 11.44 3.82 -13.26
C ALA A 185 11.40 4.89 -12.15
N ARG A 186 10.50 4.75 -11.17
CA ARG A 186 10.44 5.62 -9.98
C ARG A 186 11.62 5.38 -9.03
N ARG A 187 12.01 4.12 -8.82
CA ARG A 187 13.09 3.77 -7.87
C ARG A 187 14.47 4.21 -8.33
N GLY A 188 14.80 4.14 -9.62
CA GLY A 188 16.10 4.56 -10.14
C GLY A 188 16.52 5.99 -9.72
N PRO A 189 15.71 7.04 -9.99
CA PRO A 189 15.97 8.39 -9.50
C PRO A 189 16.12 8.50 -7.98
N ALA A 190 15.33 7.73 -7.21
CA ALA A 190 15.42 7.71 -5.74
C ALA A 190 16.72 7.07 -5.26
N ARG A 191 17.18 5.99 -5.90
CA ARG A 191 18.48 5.35 -5.60
C ARG A 191 19.65 6.27 -5.90
N ARG A 192 19.56 7.09 -6.95
CA ARG A 192 20.59 8.08 -7.30
C ARG A 192 20.61 9.30 -6.38
N ALA A 193 19.47 9.67 -5.80
CA ALA A 193 19.36 10.78 -4.86
C ALA A 193 19.78 10.41 -3.43
N SER A 194 19.79 9.11 -3.08
CA SER A 194 20.18 8.63 -1.76
C SER A 194 21.70 8.71 -1.57
N GLU A 195 22.15 9.52 -0.61
CA GLU A 195 23.56 9.56 -0.18
C GLU A 195 23.92 8.45 0.82
N ASP A 196 22.91 7.81 1.41
CA ASP A 196 23.07 6.79 2.44
C ASP A 196 23.39 5.42 1.84
N PRO A 197 24.57 4.84 2.13
CA PRO A 197 24.92 3.50 1.66
C PRO A 197 24.26 2.41 2.50
N ILE A 198 24.05 1.23 1.91
CA ILE A 198 23.77 0.00 2.66
C ILE A 198 25.07 -0.77 2.92
N GLN A 199 25.04 -1.67 3.91
CA GLN A 199 26.13 -2.61 4.12
C GLN A 199 25.86 -3.92 3.37
N PHE A 200 26.74 -4.27 2.43
CA PHE A 200 26.73 -5.55 1.75
C PHE A 200 28.12 -6.18 1.90
N GLU A 201 28.16 -7.34 2.58
CA GLU A 201 29.42 -8.08 2.83
C GLU A 201 30.51 -7.24 3.50
N GLY A 202 30.10 -6.34 4.41
CA GLY A 202 31.01 -5.46 5.14
C GLY A 202 31.53 -4.28 4.32
N LEU A 203 31.04 -4.08 3.09
CA LEU A 203 31.36 -2.92 2.26
C LEU A 203 30.15 -2.00 2.08
N PRO A 204 30.36 -0.67 2.07
CA PRO A 204 29.30 0.28 1.74
C PRO A 204 28.97 0.22 0.25
N VAL A 205 27.71 -0.08 -0.07
CA VAL A 205 27.18 -0.01 -1.44
C VAL A 205 26.28 1.20 -1.55
N PHE A 206 26.37 1.93 -2.66
CA PHE A 206 25.55 3.12 -2.95
C PHE A 206 24.51 2.79 -4.02
N GLY A 207 23.44 3.57 -4.07
CA GLY A 207 22.30 3.31 -4.96
C GLY A 207 22.68 3.32 -6.45
N GLU A 208 23.69 4.09 -6.84
CA GLU A 208 24.26 4.06 -8.20
C GLU A 208 24.80 2.67 -8.58
N THR A 209 25.47 1.98 -7.65
CA THR A 209 25.95 0.62 -7.89
C THR A 209 24.77 -0.34 -8.05
N VAL A 210 23.71 -0.16 -7.25
CA VAL A 210 22.49 -0.96 -7.33
C VAL A 210 21.73 -0.71 -8.64
N ASP A 211 21.76 0.51 -9.18
CA ASP A 211 21.20 0.82 -10.51
C ASP A 211 21.96 0.11 -11.64
N VAL A 212 23.28 -0.05 -11.51
CA VAL A 212 24.07 -0.87 -12.46
C VAL A 212 23.76 -2.35 -12.29
N VAL A 213 23.53 -2.83 -11.07
CA VAL A 213 23.07 -4.19 -10.79
C VAL A 213 21.72 -4.44 -11.47
N ASP A 214 20.76 -3.53 -11.31
CA ASP A 214 19.45 -3.62 -11.98
C ASP A 214 19.60 -3.68 -13.50
N LEU A 215 20.45 -2.83 -14.08
CA LEU A 215 20.70 -2.85 -15.52
C LEU A 215 21.30 -4.18 -15.97
N LEU A 216 22.27 -4.73 -15.23
CA LEU A 216 22.85 -6.04 -15.53
C LEU A 216 21.80 -7.15 -15.45
N LEU A 217 20.93 -7.13 -14.44
CA LEU A 217 19.85 -8.10 -14.27
C LEU A 217 18.76 -7.99 -15.36
N ASP A 218 18.54 -6.79 -15.91
CA ASP A 218 17.58 -6.55 -17.00
C ASP A 218 18.10 -7.04 -18.37
N VAL A 219 19.42 -6.98 -18.61
CA VAL A 219 20.03 -7.31 -19.92
C VAL A 219 20.66 -8.70 -19.99
N THR A 220 20.83 -9.36 -18.83
CA THR A 220 21.33 -10.72 -18.72
C THR A 220 20.28 -11.62 -18.07
N ASP A 221 20.30 -12.90 -18.44
CA ASP A 221 19.49 -13.94 -17.80
C ASP A 221 20.30 -15.24 -17.67
N HIS A 222 19.67 -16.31 -17.20
CA HIS A 222 20.32 -17.61 -17.03
C HIS A 222 20.72 -18.27 -18.37
N THR A 223 20.09 -17.89 -19.49
CA THR A 223 20.43 -18.36 -20.84
C THR A 223 21.46 -17.47 -21.55
N ARG A 224 21.59 -16.21 -21.10
CA ARG A 224 22.51 -15.20 -21.60
C ARG A 224 23.13 -14.46 -20.41
N SER A 225 24.10 -15.09 -19.78
CA SER A 225 24.82 -14.54 -18.62
C SER A 225 25.85 -13.47 -18.96
N ALA A 226 26.14 -13.27 -20.26
CA ALA A 226 27.10 -12.29 -20.76
C ALA A 226 26.42 -11.19 -21.57
N CYS A 227 26.88 -9.95 -21.40
CA CYS A 227 26.49 -8.81 -22.22
C CYS A 227 27.71 -8.07 -22.76
N ASP A 228 27.58 -7.51 -23.97
CA ASP A 228 28.63 -6.68 -24.56
C ASP A 228 28.78 -5.38 -23.75
N ARG A 229 30.02 -5.03 -23.42
CA ARG A 229 30.33 -3.87 -22.58
C ARG A 229 29.99 -2.54 -23.28
N THR A 230 30.04 -2.50 -24.61
CA THR A 230 29.68 -1.32 -25.40
C THR A 230 28.16 -1.13 -25.39
N GLU A 231 27.40 -2.21 -25.60
CA GLU A 231 25.94 -2.22 -25.47
C GLU A 231 25.49 -1.79 -24.07
N LEU A 232 26.11 -2.35 -23.02
CA LEU A 232 25.86 -1.97 -21.63
C LEU A 232 26.13 -0.48 -21.37
N ALA A 233 27.21 0.06 -21.95
CA ALA A 233 27.56 1.47 -21.80
C ALA A 233 26.55 2.41 -22.47
N GLU A 234 25.98 2.03 -23.61
CA GLU A 234 24.94 2.80 -24.28
C GLU A 234 23.61 2.74 -23.52
N LEU A 235 23.20 1.56 -23.05
CA LEU A 235 22.00 1.42 -22.22
C LEU A 235 22.11 2.19 -20.91
N TRP A 236 23.29 2.21 -20.29
CA TRP A 236 23.55 3.02 -19.10
C TRP A 236 23.36 4.51 -19.38
N LYS A 237 23.93 5.04 -20.47
CA LYS A 237 23.75 6.45 -20.85
C LYS A 237 22.28 6.81 -21.08
N GLN A 238 21.51 5.93 -21.70
CA GLN A 238 20.07 6.13 -21.94
C GLN A 238 19.26 6.15 -20.64
N ARG A 239 19.67 5.35 -19.64
CA ARG A 239 18.99 5.22 -18.35
C ARG A 239 19.33 6.34 -17.35
N THR A 240 20.42 7.06 -17.60
CA THR A 240 20.90 8.14 -16.72
C THR A 240 21.08 9.49 -17.44
N PRO A 241 20.04 10.04 -18.10
CA PRO A 241 20.13 11.34 -18.75
C PRO A 241 20.34 12.46 -17.73
N ASP A 242 19.79 12.32 -16.52
CA ASP A 242 19.94 13.20 -15.37
C ASP A 242 21.38 13.31 -14.86
N LEU A 243 22.18 12.25 -14.98
CA LEU A 243 23.59 12.29 -14.60
C LEU A 243 24.41 13.19 -15.51
N LEU A 244 23.97 13.48 -16.75
CA LEU A 244 24.67 14.36 -17.69
C LEU A 244 24.62 15.83 -17.24
N ASP A 245 23.55 16.24 -16.56
CA ASP A 245 23.31 17.63 -16.16
C ASP A 245 23.78 17.95 -14.71
N SER A 246 24.29 16.95 -13.99
CA SER A 246 24.72 17.10 -12.60
C SER A 246 25.94 18.03 -12.45
N ALA A 247 26.03 18.76 -11.34
CA ALA A 247 27.20 19.58 -11.02
C ALA A 247 28.50 18.76 -10.99
N ALA A 248 28.41 17.48 -10.59
CA ALA A 248 29.52 16.54 -10.63
C ALA A 248 29.93 16.17 -12.07
N ALA A 249 28.97 16.03 -12.99
CA ALA A 249 29.26 15.81 -14.41
C ALA A 249 29.95 17.02 -15.06
N GLN A 250 29.55 18.24 -14.71
CA GLN A 250 30.23 19.47 -15.16
C GLN A 250 31.69 19.52 -14.68
N VAL A 251 31.95 19.10 -13.44
CA VAL A 251 33.31 19.00 -12.88
C VAL A 251 34.13 17.89 -13.55
N THR A 252 33.53 16.73 -13.87
CA THR A 252 34.22 15.64 -14.57
C THR A 252 34.52 15.98 -16.02
N ALA A 253 33.59 16.63 -16.73
CA ALA A 253 33.80 17.13 -18.09
C ALA A 253 34.97 18.13 -18.16
N ALA A 254 35.20 18.91 -17.10
CA ALA A 254 36.32 19.85 -17.01
C ALA A 254 37.68 19.20 -16.65
N ARG A 255 37.69 17.99 -16.06
CA ARG A 255 38.90 17.39 -15.46
C ARG A 255 39.38 16.10 -16.12
N GLN A 256 38.54 15.36 -16.83
CA GLN A 256 38.85 14.03 -17.34
C GLN A 256 38.55 13.90 -18.85
N LYS A 257 39.32 13.05 -19.55
CA LYS A 257 38.93 12.54 -20.87
C LYS A 257 37.90 11.43 -20.69
N GLY A 258 36.61 11.70 -20.98
CA GLY A 258 35.53 10.71 -20.97
C GLY A 258 34.21 11.27 -20.47
N SER A 259 33.10 10.52 -20.64
CA SER A 259 31.79 10.93 -20.11
C SER A 259 31.63 10.53 -18.64
N TYR A 260 30.97 11.38 -17.84
CA TYR A 260 30.70 11.10 -16.43
C TYR A 260 29.92 9.80 -16.20
N PRO A 261 28.85 9.48 -16.97
CA PRO A 261 28.20 8.18 -16.89
C PRO A 261 29.15 7.01 -17.11
N SER A 262 30.09 7.11 -18.04
CA SER A 262 31.07 6.04 -18.32
C SER A 262 32.03 5.81 -17.15
N HIS A 263 32.45 6.88 -16.47
CA HIS A 263 33.27 6.78 -15.26
C HIS A 263 32.51 6.09 -14.12
N ARG A 264 31.23 6.46 -13.92
CA ARG A 264 30.36 5.86 -12.89
C ARG A 264 30.12 4.37 -13.15
N LEU A 265 29.76 4.01 -14.39
CA LEU A 265 29.60 2.61 -14.79
C LEU A 265 30.89 1.81 -14.54
N ARG A 266 32.05 2.33 -14.94
CA ARG A 266 33.34 1.67 -14.70
C ARG A 266 33.60 1.42 -13.21
N ARG A 267 33.29 2.39 -12.35
CA ARG A 267 33.48 2.26 -10.89
C ARG A 267 32.56 1.20 -10.30
N ALA A 268 31.28 1.18 -10.70
CA ALA A 268 30.32 0.17 -10.26
C ALA A 268 30.75 -1.23 -10.71
N LEU A 269 31.14 -1.40 -11.98
CA LEU A 269 31.62 -2.69 -12.48
C LEU A 269 32.89 -3.17 -11.78
N LEU A 270 33.85 -2.28 -11.48
CA LEU A 270 35.04 -2.63 -10.69
C LEU A 270 34.67 -3.10 -9.27
N PHE A 271 33.68 -2.46 -8.65
CA PHE A 271 33.21 -2.83 -7.33
C PHE A 271 32.53 -4.21 -7.34
N LEU A 272 31.63 -4.46 -8.30
CA LEU A 272 30.93 -5.73 -8.44
C LEU A 272 31.87 -6.88 -8.80
N GLU A 273 32.90 -6.61 -9.61
CA GLU A 273 33.96 -7.59 -9.90
C GLU A 273 34.79 -7.89 -8.65
N GLY A 274 35.10 -6.90 -7.82
CA GLY A 274 35.80 -7.10 -6.55
C GLY A 274 35.00 -7.90 -5.50
N LEU A 275 33.69 -8.09 -5.69
CA LEU A 275 32.81 -8.95 -4.89
C LEU A 275 32.58 -10.34 -5.53
N ASP A 276 33.26 -10.63 -6.65
CA ASP A 276 33.10 -11.83 -7.47
C ASP A 276 31.67 -12.04 -8.02
N LEU A 277 30.90 -10.95 -8.18
CA LEU A 277 29.51 -10.98 -8.68
C LEU A 277 29.44 -10.94 -10.21
N ILE A 278 30.48 -10.37 -10.82
CA ILE A 278 30.67 -10.32 -12.27
C ILE A 278 32.14 -10.58 -12.62
N SER A 279 32.39 -10.99 -13.86
CA SER A 279 33.72 -11.05 -14.47
C SER A 279 33.75 -10.21 -15.74
N ARG A 280 34.78 -9.37 -15.90
CA ARG A 280 34.96 -8.60 -17.12
C ARG A 280 35.98 -9.31 -18.01
N VAL A 281 35.50 -9.84 -19.13
CA VAL A 281 36.33 -10.55 -20.10
C VAL A 281 36.65 -9.61 -21.25
N SER A 282 37.90 -9.62 -21.71
CA SER A 282 38.30 -8.89 -22.92
C SER A 282 39.13 -9.83 -23.77
N ASP A 283 38.63 -10.17 -24.94
CA ASP A 283 39.30 -11.03 -25.92
C ASP A 283 39.38 -10.33 -27.29
N GLU A 284 39.84 -11.05 -28.31
CA GLU A 284 39.94 -10.54 -29.70
C GLU A 284 38.56 -10.32 -30.34
N GLY A 285 37.49 -10.88 -29.78
CA GLY A 285 36.10 -10.78 -30.25
C GLY A 285 35.32 -9.64 -29.63
N GLY A 286 35.75 -9.10 -28.48
CA GLY A 286 35.10 -7.96 -27.82
C GLY A 286 35.43 -7.83 -26.34
N ALA A 287 34.75 -6.91 -25.68
CA ALA A 287 34.80 -6.81 -24.22
C ALA A 287 33.41 -7.10 -23.66
N GLU A 288 33.31 -8.12 -22.82
CA GLU A 288 32.06 -8.60 -22.25
C GLU A 288 32.05 -8.45 -20.72
N VAL A 289 30.85 -8.34 -20.17
CA VAL A 289 30.59 -8.47 -18.74
C VAL A 289 29.78 -9.74 -18.53
N VAL A 290 30.36 -10.69 -17.81
CA VAL A 290 29.72 -11.97 -17.46
C VAL A 290 29.21 -11.88 -16.03
N VAL A 291 27.92 -12.13 -15.82
CA VAL A 291 27.35 -12.28 -14.48
C VAL A 291 27.72 -13.65 -13.93
N THR A 292 28.54 -13.67 -12.88
CA THR A 292 29.05 -14.90 -12.25
C THR A 292 28.17 -15.35 -11.09
N ASP A 293 27.55 -14.41 -10.37
CA ASP A 293 26.66 -14.71 -9.25
C ASP A 293 25.39 -13.84 -9.30
N ARG A 294 24.42 -14.31 -10.10
CA ARG A 294 23.13 -13.62 -10.25
C ARG A 294 22.34 -13.59 -8.94
N ALA A 295 22.41 -14.64 -8.13
CA ALA A 295 21.66 -14.72 -6.88
C ALA A 295 22.13 -13.65 -5.88
N ARG A 296 23.44 -13.44 -5.74
CA ARG A 296 23.98 -12.37 -4.89
C ARG A 296 23.73 -10.97 -5.44
N LEU A 297 23.67 -10.79 -6.77
CA LEU A 297 23.21 -9.53 -7.35
C LEU A 297 21.75 -9.21 -7.01
N VAL A 298 20.86 -10.20 -7.07
CA VAL A 298 19.45 -10.06 -6.64
C VAL A 298 19.35 -9.75 -5.15
N GLU A 299 20.12 -10.45 -4.30
CA GLU A 299 20.14 -10.18 -2.86
C GLU A 299 20.65 -8.76 -2.54
N LEU A 300 21.67 -8.28 -3.25
CA LEU A 300 22.18 -6.91 -3.10
C LEU A 300 21.08 -5.88 -3.40
N ARG A 301 20.35 -6.07 -4.50
CA ARG A 301 19.21 -5.22 -4.86
C ARG A 301 18.12 -5.30 -3.79
N ARG A 302 17.76 -6.50 -3.33
CA ARG A 302 16.71 -6.70 -2.32
C ARG A 302 17.03 -5.98 -1.03
N ARG A 303 18.26 -6.12 -0.51
CA ARG A 303 18.70 -5.43 0.71
C ARG A 303 18.67 -3.91 0.58
N TRP A 304 19.03 -3.40 -0.59
CA TRP A 304 18.92 -1.97 -0.86
C TRP A 304 17.47 -1.51 -0.74
N ASP A 305 16.57 -2.22 -1.43
CA ASP A 305 15.15 -1.86 -1.47
C ASP A 305 14.49 -2.01 -0.08
N GLU A 306 14.83 -3.03 0.70
CA GLU A 306 14.34 -3.22 2.08
C GLU A 306 14.79 -2.11 3.03
N GLN A 307 16.03 -1.63 2.89
CA GLN A 307 16.58 -0.61 3.77
C GLN A 307 16.12 0.81 3.41
N GLN A 308 15.91 1.08 2.11
CA GLN A 308 15.60 2.43 1.60
C GLN A 308 14.13 2.67 1.30
N PHE A 309 13.33 1.61 1.13
CA PHE A 309 11.90 1.67 0.83
C PHE A 309 11.11 0.73 1.76
N GLY A 310 11.40 0.81 3.06
CA GLY A 310 10.84 -0.10 4.06
C GLY A 310 9.33 -0.34 3.90
N LEU A 311 8.85 -1.51 4.31
CA LEU A 311 7.43 -1.88 4.21
C LEU A 311 6.48 -0.87 4.91
N ASP A 312 7.00 0.00 5.76
CA ASP A 312 6.26 1.05 6.47
C ASP A 312 6.02 2.33 5.64
N ASP A 313 6.69 2.50 4.49
CA ASP A 313 6.35 3.55 3.49
C ASP A 313 5.00 3.29 2.79
N LEU A 314 4.27 2.25 3.22
CA LEU A 314 2.93 1.86 2.79
C LEU A 314 1.81 2.49 3.63
N ALA A 315 2.10 3.48 4.48
CA ALA A 315 1.07 4.32 5.09
C ALA A 315 0.71 5.49 4.15
N PRO A 316 -0.59 5.72 3.85
CA PRO A 316 -1.02 6.86 3.05
C PRO A 316 -0.78 8.22 3.71
#